data_AF-A0A4Q8KBP3-F1
#
_entry.id   AF-A0A4Q8KBP3-F1
#
_cell.length_a   1.000
_cell.length_b   1.000
_cell.length_c   1.000
_cell.angle_alpha   90.00
_cell.angle_beta   90.00
_cell.angle_gamma   90.00
#
_symmetry.space_group_name_H-M   'P 1'
#
loop_
_entity.id
_entity.type
_entity.pdbx_description
1 polymer ?
#
loop_
_entity_poly.entity_id
_entity_poly.type
_entity_poly.pdbx_seq_one_letter_code
_entity_poly.pdbx_strand_id
1 'polypeptide(L)'
;MRNTTFLVLNVVLLVSVALFCAAAAEMEKSNFAEILDKGNPEQERNCLPEAVSCSPFVGPSCCRPLKCKCIFFIPCNCRPKSW
;
A
#
# COMPACT_ATOMS: atom_id res chain seq x y z
N MET A 1 -19.42 48.59 -2.64
CA MET A 1 -18.98 47.54 -1.69
C MET A 1 -19.78 46.23 -1.76
N ARG A 2 -20.97 46.19 -2.38
CA ARG A 2 -21.81 44.97 -2.42
C ARG A 2 -21.33 43.91 -3.43
N ASN A 3 -20.71 44.30 -4.55
CA ASN A 3 -20.16 43.36 -5.55
C ASN A 3 -18.88 42.65 -5.09
N THR A 4 -18.04 43.32 -4.31
CA THR A 4 -16.77 42.77 -3.84
C THR A 4 -16.98 41.65 -2.81
N THR A 5 -18.01 41.76 -1.97
CA THR A 5 -18.38 40.68 -1.03
C THR A 5 -18.88 39.43 -1.73
N PHE A 6 -19.66 39.56 -2.82
CA PHE A 6 -20.08 38.41 -3.63
C PHE A 6 -18.90 37.70 -4.31
N LEU A 7 -17.91 38.45 -4.80
CA LEU A 7 -16.69 37.89 -5.37
C LEU A 7 -15.88 37.12 -4.34
N VAL A 8 -15.68 37.69 -3.14
CA VAL A 8 -14.95 37.02 -2.06
C VAL A 8 -15.68 35.74 -1.62
N LEU A 9 -17.01 35.78 -1.50
CA LEU A 9 -17.78 34.59 -1.12
C LEU A 9 -17.65 33.46 -2.14
N ASN A 10 -17.70 33.78 -3.44
CA ASN A 10 -17.55 32.78 -4.50
C ASN A 10 -16.14 32.16 -4.51
N VAL A 11 -15.10 32.97 -4.28
CA VAL A 11 -13.72 32.48 -4.20
C VAL A 11 -13.55 31.55 -2.99
N VAL A 12 -14.09 31.92 -1.82
CA VAL A 12 -14.03 31.08 -0.61
C VAL A 12 -14.77 29.75 -0.81
N LEU A 13 -15.93 29.76 -1.46
CA LEU A 13 -16.67 28.54 -1.79
C LEU A 13 -15.88 27.64 -2.75
N LEU A 14 -15.28 28.19 -3.80
CA LEU A 14 -14.47 27.42 -4.75
C LEU A 14 -13.24 26.79 -4.10
N VAL A 15 -12.53 27.52 -3.24
CA VAL A 15 -11.38 27.00 -2.48
C VAL A 15 -11.82 25.89 -1.54
N SER A 16 -12.97 26.02 -0.88
CA SER A 16 -13.50 24.98 0.01
C SER A 16 -13.80 23.70 -0.75
N VAL A 17 -14.48 23.79 -1.89
CA VAL A 17 -14.80 22.62 -2.74
C VAL A 17 -13.53 21.94 -3.27
N ALA A 18 -12.53 22.72 -3.70
CA ALA A 18 -11.24 22.17 -4.15
C ALA A 18 -10.52 21.40 -3.03
N LEU A 19 -10.53 21.92 -1.80
CA LEU A 19 -9.97 21.25 -0.63
C LEU A 19 -10.69 19.94 -0.29
N PHE A 20 -12.04 19.92 -0.36
CA PHE A 20 -12.82 18.70 -0.13
C PHE A 20 -12.58 17.64 -1.21
N CYS A 21 -12.47 18.02 -2.50
CA CYS A 21 -12.12 17.08 -3.56
C CYS A 21 -10.71 16.51 -3.40
N ALA A 22 -9.73 17.33 -3.01
CA ALA A 22 -8.37 16.86 -2.74
C ALA A 22 -8.33 15.90 -1.54
N ALA A 23 -9.05 16.21 -0.46
CA ALA A 23 -9.13 15.34 0.72
C ALA A 23 -9.83 14.01 0.43
N ALA A 24 -10.87 13.99 -0.42
CA ALA A 24 -11.55 12.76 -0.84
C ALA A 24 -10.62 11.83 -1.64
N ALA A 25 -9.79 12.39 -2.53
CA ALA A 25 -8.81 11.63 -3.30
C ALA A 25 -7.71 11.00 -2.42
N GLU A 26 -7.33 11.67 -1.33
CA GLU A 26 -6.38 11.14 -0.33
C GLU A 26 -7.02 10.02 0.53
N MET A 27 -8.32 10.11 0.85
CA MET A 27 -9.03 9.08 1.63
C MET A 27 -9.26 7.77 0.85
N GLU A 28 -9.44 7.83 -0.47
CA GLU A 28 -9.63 6.63 -1.29
C GLU A 28 -8.34 5.79 -1.39
N LYS A 29 -7.16 6.46 -1.44
CA LYS A 29 -5.86 5.78 -1.40
C LYS A 29 -5.53 5.15 -0.05
N SER A 30 -5.92 5.78 1.06
CA SER A 30 -5.65 5.28 2.41
C SER A 30 -6.48 4.02 2.73
N ASN A 31 -7.77 4.00 2.38
CA ASN A 31 -8.64 2.86 2.68
C ASN A 31 -8.26 1.62 1.86
N PHE A 32 -7.89 1.77 0.59
CA PHE A 32 -7.44 0.62 -0.22
C PHE A 32 -6.10 0.06 0.26
N ALA A 33 -5.17 0.92 0.70
CA ALA A 33 -3.89 0.46 1.26
C ALA A 33 -4.09 -0.30 2.58
N GLU A 34 -5.02 0.12 3.45
CA GLU A 34 -5.30 -0.54 4.71
C GLU A 34 -6.07 -1.87 4.53
N ILE A 35 -6.96 -1.96 3.54
CA ILE A 35 -7.68 -3.21 3.21
C ILE A 35 -6.76 -4.24 2.52
N LEU A 36 -5.75 -3.79 1.75
CA LEU A 36 -4.75 -4.68 1.15
C LEU A 36 -3.67 -5.17 2.13
N ASP A 37 -3.51 -4.52 3.30
CA ASP A 37 -2.53 -4.89 4.33
C ASP A 37 -3.09 -5.93 5.33
N LYS A 38 -4.42 -6.01 5.50
CA LYS A 38 -5.04 -7.16 6.17
C LYS A 38 -4.99 -8.37 5.27
N GLY A 39 -3.91 -9.14 5.46
CA GLY A 39 -3.59 -10.38 4.79
C GLY A 39 -4.82 -11.24 4.53
N ASN A 40 -4.99 -11.63 3.26
CA ASN A 40 -5.89 -12.69 2.86
C ASN A 40 -5.49 -13.95 3.65
N PRO A 41 -6.32 -14.49 4.57
CA PRO A 41 -5.97 -15.65 5.39
C PRO A 41 -5.76 -16.92 4.55
N GLU A 42 -6.21 -16.93 3.29
CA GLU A 42 -5.91 -18.01 2.35
C GLU A 42 -4.46 -17.98 1.85
N GLN A 43 -3.82 -16.82 1.86
CA GLN A 43 -2.43 -16.69 1.44
C GLN A 43 -1.47 -17.24 2.49
N GLU A 44 -1.83 -17.18 3.77
CA GLU A 44 -1.05 -17.75 4.90
C GLU A 44 -0.98 -19.28 4.88
N ARG A 45 -1.95 -19.97 4.27
CA ARG A 45 -1.96 -21.45 4.22
C ARG A 45 -0.98 -22.07 3.22
N ASN A 46 -0.57 -21.32 2.19
CA ASN A 46 0.22 -21.84 1.07
C ASN A 46 1.55 -21.09 0.85
N CYS A 47 2.00 -20.31 1.83
CA CYS A 47 3.22 -19.51 1.69
C CYS A 47 4.34 -19.98 2.63
N LEU A 48 5.59 -19.73 2.22
CA LEU A 48 6.76 -20.09 3.00
C LEU A 48 7.05 -19.02 4.07
N PRO A 49 7.19 -19.40 5.36
CA PRO A 49 7.51 -18.46 6.43
C PRO A 49 8.98 -18.02 6.37
N GLU A 50 9.36 -17.09 7.25
CA GLU A 50 10.71 -16.54 7.30
C GLU A 50 11.77 -17.64 7.52
N ALA A 51 12.94 -17.45 6.90
CA ALA A 51 14.10 -18.33 6.97
C ALA A 51 13.88 -19.76 6.42
N VAL A 52 12.73 -20.06 5.82
CA VAL A 52 12.50 -21.32 5.10
C VAL A 52 13.13 -21.27 3.72
N SER A 53 13.69 -22.42 3.32
CA SER A 53 14.27 -22.62 1.99
C SER A 53 13.20 -22.39 0.93
N CYS A 54 13.49 -21.50 -0.01
CA CYS A 54 12.64 -21.14 -1.13
C CYS A 54 13.41 -21.33 -2.44
N SER A 55 12.70 -21.45 -3.55
CA SER A 55 13.30 -21.37 -4.88
C SER A 55 12.71 -20.16 -5.61
N PRO A 56 13.54 -19.34 -6.25
CA PRO A 56 13.06 -18.17 -6.99
C PRO A 56 12.30 -18.54 -8.27
N PHE A 57 12.40 -19.79 -8.73
CA PHE A 57 11.82 -20.24 -9.99
C PHE A 57 10.69 -21.27 -9.83
N VAL A 58 10.69 -22.07 -8.76
CA VAL A 58 9.79 -23.24 -8.62
C VAL A 58 9.27 -23.36 -7.17
N GLY A 59 7.97 -23.62 -7.00
CA GLY A 59 7.38 -23.92 -5.70
C GLY A 59 6.60 -22.76 -5.06
N PRO A 60 6.20 -22.90 -3.79
CA PRO A 60 5.39 -21.90 -3.09
C PRO A 60 6.18 -20.61 -2.84
N SER A 61 5.51 -19.47 -2.97
CA SER A 61 6.09 -18.15 -2.71
C SER A 61 6.22 -17.89 -1.21
N CYS A 62 7.18 -17.05 -0.81
CA CYS A 62 7.29 -16.56 0.56
C CYS A 62 6.05 -15.77 0.98
N CYS A 63 5.66 -15.86 2.25
CA CYS A 63 4.58 -15.06 2.82
C CYS A 63 4.93 -13.58 2.71
N ARG A 64 3.99 -12.72 2.31
CA ARG A 64 4.24 -11.26 2.33
C ARG A 64 4.46 -10.82 3.79
N PRO A 65 5.39 -9.89 4.07
CA PRO A 65 6.19 -9.07 3.13
C PRO A 65 7.57 -9.66 2.75
N LEU A 66 7.79 -10.96 2.94
CA LEU A 66 9.07 -11.62 2.69
C LEU A 66 9.31 -11.85 1.19
N LYS A 67 10.59 -11.89 0.80
CA LYS A 67 11.06 -12.25 -0.54
C LYS A 67 12.06 -13.39 -0.46
N CYS A 68 12.07 -14.25 -1.47
CA CYS A 68 13.10 -15.28 -1.60
C CYS A 68 14.45 -14.61 -1.94
N LYS A 69 15.44 -14.73 -1.07
CA LYS A 69 16.79 -14.19 -1.26
C LYS A 69 17.83 -15.32 -1.24
N CYS A 70 18.70 -15.33 -2.25
CA CYS A 70 19.84 -16.24 -2.34
C CYS A 70 21.11 -15.44 -2.04
N ILE A 71 21.50 -15.32 -0.76
CA ILE A 71 22.70 -14.56 -0.39
C ILE A 71 23.92 -15.45 -0.65
N PHE A 72 24.53 -15.23 -1.82
CA PHE A 72 25.77 -15.82 -2.32
C PHE A 72 25.83 -17.35 -2.51
N PHE A 73 25.00 -18.17 -1.85
CA PHE A 73 24.96 -19.63 -2.02
C PHE A 73 23.53 -20.21 -1.88
N ILE A 74 23.30 -21.40 -2.47
CA ILE A 74 22.13 -22.25 -2.23
C ILE A 74 22.27 -22.87 -0.84
N PRO A 75 21.19 -23.01 -0.04
CA PRO A 75 19.79 -22.72 -0.37
C PRO A 75 19.40 -21.25 -0.22
N CYS A 76 18.46 -20.80 -1.07
CA CYS A 76 17.82 -19.49 -0.93
C CYS A 76 16.78 -19.55 0.18
N ASN A 77 16.57 -18.45 0.91
CA ASN A 77 15.63 -18.42 2.03
C ASN A 77 14.70 -17.21 1.96
N CYS A 78 13.50 -17.33 2.54
CA CYS A 78 12.57 -16.21 2.68
C CYS A 78 13.10 -15.20 3.69
N ARG A 79 13.29 -13.95 3.26
CA ARG A 79 13.86 -12.86 4.06
C ARG A 79 13.09 -11.56 3.85
N PRO A 80 13.05 -10.66 4.84
CA PRO A 80 12.42 -9.36 4.66
C PRO A 80 13.13 -8.53 3.58
N LYS A 81 12.37 -7.65 2.93
CA LYS A 81 12.85 -6.82 1.81
C LYS A 81 14.08 -5.98 2.21
N SER A 82 14.17 -5.53 3.46
CA SER A 82 15.21 -4.66 4.02
C SER A 82 16.50 -5.37 4.50
N TRP A 83 16.56 -6.70 4.45
CA TRP A 83 17.74 -7.48 4.89
C TRP A 83 18.92 -7.44 3.92
#